data_AF-A0A3B9SLW7-F1
#
_entry.id   AF-A0A3B9SLW7-F1
#
_cell.length_a   1.000
_cell.length_b   1.000
_cell.length_c   1.000
_cell.angle_alpha   90.00
_cell.angle_beta   90.00
_cell.angle_gamma   90.00
#
_symmetry.space_group_name_H-M   'P 1'
#
loop_
_entity.id
_entity.type
_entity.pdbx_description
1 polymer ?
#
loop_
_entity_poly.entity_id
_entity_poly.type
_entity_poly.pdbx_seq_one_letter_code
_entity_poly.pdbx_strand_id
1 'polypeptide(L)'
;MLSLLLCASAWAAIPADTVPQEGTLQEVEIIARQVEANTLRLQTLNFGGVGQVGGSIEGLVRSLAGVAGSDELSSQYSVRGGNFDENLLIINGFEVYRPQLARSGQQEGLSAINPDFVQFLSFSAGGFDASKGDKLSSVLDVQYRSRNTDALPGQQVRAGLFSGRVF
;
A
#
# COMPACT_ATOMS: atom_id res chain seq x y z
N MET A 1 63.12 9.48 56.75
CA MET A 1 64.39 9.77 56.05
C MET A 1 64.59 8.69 55.00
N LEU A 2 64.68 9.11 53.73
CA LEU A 2 65.30 8.48 52.56
C LEU A 2 65.61 6.97 52.57
N SER A 3 65.08 6.24 51.58
CA SER A 3 65.94 5.49 50.65
C SER A 3 65.20 5.16 49.35
N LEU A 4 65.73 5.66 48.23
CA LEU A 4 65.57 5.02 46.92
C LEU A 4 66.17 3.61 46.98
N LEU A 5 65.51 2.61 46.39
CA LEU A 5 66.18 1.42 45.88
C LEU A 5 65.44 0.87 44.66
N LEU A 6 66.12 1.02 43.54
CA LEU A 6 65.90 0.45 42.22
C LEU A 6 65.96 -1.08 42.30
N CYS A 7 65.09 -1.81 41.58
CA CYS A 7 65.52 -2.74 40.52
C CYS A 7 64.42 -3.72 40.07
N ALA A 8 64.27 -3.74 38.75
CA ALA A 8 64.16 -4.89 37.85
C ALA A 8 62.83 -5.65 37.68
N SER A 9 62.50 -5.72 36.38
CA SER A 9 61.81 -6.79 35.65
C SER A 9 60.34 -7.05 35.93
N ALA A 10 59.51 -6.54 35.02
CA ALA A 10 58.48 -7.38 34.40
C ALA A 10 58.15 -6.83 33.00
N TRP A 11 58.62 -7.56 32.00
CA TRP A 11 58.17 -7.54 30.63
C TRP A 11 56.70 -8.01 30.57
N ALA A 12 55.76 -7.10 30.26
CA ALA A 12 54.38 -7.34 29.77
C ALA A 12 53.60 -6.03 30.06
N ALA A 13 52.88 -5.38 29.16
CA ALA A 13 52.26 -5.81 27.92
C ALA A 13 52.19 -4.59 26.98
N ILE A 14 52.40 -4.80 25.69
CA ILE A 14 51.95 -3.86 24.66
C ILE A 14 50.42 -4.00 24.65
N PRO A 15 49.62 -2.94 24.87
CA PRO A 15 48.19 -3.04 24.64
C PRO A 15 47.97 -3.27 23.15
N ALA A 16 47.55 -4.50 22.82
CA ALA A 16 46.99 -4.82 21.52
C ALA A 16 45.66 -4.07 21.39
N ASP A 17 45.71 -2.84 20.87
CA ASP A 17 44.49 -2.08 20.55
C ASP A 17 44.65 -1.26 19.26
N THR A 18 45.20 -1.89 18.22
CA THR A 18 45.17 -1.34 16.85
C THR A 18 44.84 -2.42 15.81
N VAL A 19 43.94 -3.36 16.15
CA VAL A 19 43.28 -4.16 15.11
C VAL A 19 42.07 -3.36 14.64
N PRO A 20 42.04 -2.84 13.40
CA PRO A 20 40.85 -2.20 12.88
C PRO A 20 39.75 -3.25 12.78
N GLN A 21 38.66 -3.05 13.51
CA GLN A 21 37.44 -3.82 13.31
C GLN A 21 36.93 -3.47 11.91
N GLU A 22 36.95 -4.44 11.00
CA GLU A 22 36.34 -4.27 9.68
C GLU A 22 34.82 -4.18 9.85
N GLY A 23 34.33 -2.95 10.03
CA GLY A 23 32.93 -2.65 9.86
C GLY A 23 32.60 -2.75 8.39
N THR A 24 31.97 -3.84 7.97
CA THR A 24 31.30 -3.90 6.67
C THR A 24 30.26 -2.80 6.63
N LEU A 25 30.49 -1.77 5.83
CA LEU A 25 29.51 -0.72 5.61
C LEU A 25 28.26 -1.37 5.02
N GLN A 26 27.15 -1.27 5.74
CA GLN A 26 25.86 -1.68 5.21
C GLN A 26 25.46 -0.61 4.20
N GLU A 27 25.60 -0.93 2.92
CA GLU A 27 25.20 -0.03 1.83
C GLU A 27 23.70 0.25 1.96
N VAL A 28 23.37 1.48 2.34
CA VAL A 28 21.99 1.97 2.33
C VAL A 28 21.82 2.68 1.00
N GLU A 29 21.29 1.95 0.02
CA GLU A 29 20.89 2.53 -1.27
C GLU A 29 19.68 3.44 -1.02
N ILE A 30 19.91 4.75 -1.06
CA ILE A 30 18.84 5.74 -1.04
C ILE A 30 18.26 5.78 -2.45
N ILE A 31 17.35 4.86 -2.76
CA ILE A 31 16.56 4.93 -3.99
C ILE A 31 15.70 6.19 -3.87
N ALA A 32 15.99 7.18 -4.73
CA ALA A 32 15.17 8.37 -4.87
C ALA A 32 13.74 7.93 -5.22
N ARG A 33 12.84 7.95 -4.24
CA ARG A 33 11.44 7.67 -4.46
C ARG A 33 10.87 8.85 -5.23
N GLN A 34 10.65 8.70 -6.53
CA GLN A 34 9.78 9.60 -7.27
C GLN A 34 8.40 9.51 -6.62
N VAL A 35 8.07 10.52 -5.82
CA VAL A 35 6.72 10.69 -5.31
C VAL A 35 5.94 11.36 -6.43
N GLU A 36 5.14 10.56 -7.13
CA GLU A 36 4.18 11.07 -8.11
C GLU A 36 3.28 12.09 -7.41
N ALA A 37 3.37 13.36 -7.83
CA ALA A 37 2.71 14.48 -7.15
C ALA A 37 1.17 14.37 -7.11
N ASN A 38 0.60 13.48 -7.93
CA ASN A 38 -0.84 13.28 -8.07
C ASN A 38 -1.32 11.89 -7.59
N THR A 39 -0.46 11.13 -6.91
CA THR A 39 -0.77 9.78 -6.44
C THR A 39 -0.99 9.77 -4.93
N LEU A 40 -2.18 9.36 -4.52
CA LEU A 40 -2.57 9.17 -3.14
C LEU A 40 -2.43 7.70 -2.77
N ARG A 41 -1.53 7.40 -1.83
CA ARG A 41 -1.33 6.05 -1.29
C ARG A 41 -2.02 5.90 0.06
N LEU A 42 -3.00 5.01 0.13
CA LEU A 42 -3.76 4.67 1.32
C LEU A 42 -3.32 3.29 1.83
N GLN A 43 -3.07 3.20 3.13
CA GLN A 43 -2.81 1.94 3.81
C GLN A 43 -4.09 1.37 4.40
N THR A 44 -4.16 0.04 4.52
CA THR A 44 -5.39 -0.62 4.98
C THR A 44 -5.90 -0.22 6.35
N LEU A 45 -5.02 0.27 7.23
CA LEU A 45 -5.39 0.75 8.56
C LEU A 45 -6.30 1.99 8.52
N ASN A 46 -6.31 2.71 7.39
CA ASN A 46 -7.09 3.94 7.21
C ASN A 46 -8.45 3.70 6.53
N PHE A 47 -8.82 2.45 6.25
CA PHE A 47 -10.10 2.10 5.63
C PHE A 47 -11.28 2.06 6.63
N GLY A 48 -11.38 3.06 7.50
CA GLY A 48 -12.37 3.12 8.60
C GLY A 48 -13.85 3.12 8.17
N GLY A 49 -14.14 3.31 6.87
CA GLY A 49 -15.49 3.26 6.28
C GLY A 49 -15.82 1.97 5.52
N VAL A 50 -14.86 1.06 5.34
CA VAL A 50 -15.06 -0.15 4.55
C VAL A 50 -15.76 -1.22 5.38
N GLY A 51 -17.04 -1.45 5.07
CA GLY A 51 -17.95 -2.32 5.82
C GLY A 51 -19.34 -1.75 6.07
N GLN A 52 -19.60 -0.48 5.72
CA GLN A 52 -20.94 0.09 5.70
C GLN A 52 -21.72 -0.36 4.45
N VAL A 53 -23.04 -0.07 4.37
CA VAL A 53 -23.81 -0.29 3.13
C VAL A 53 -23.14 0.49 2.00
N GLY A 54 -22.75 -0.19 0.90
CA GLY A 54 -21.95 0.45 -0.17
C GLY A 54 -20.48 0.69 0.19
N GLY A 55 -19.96 0.08 1.26
CA GLY A 55 -18.58 0.16 1.77
C GLY A 55 -17.54 -0.52 0.89
N SER A 56 -17.57 -0.19 -0.39
CA SER A 56 -16.65 -0.57 -1.44
C SER A 56 -15.45 0.37 -1.42
N ILE A 57 -14.32 -0.09 -1.96
CA ILE A 57 -13.12 0.76 -2.08
C ILE A 57 -13.37 1.96 -3.01
N GLU A 58 -14.20 1.77 -4.02
CA GLU A 58 -14.63 2.81 -4.95
C GLU A 58 -15.44 3.90 -4.23
N GLY A 59 -16.14 3.56 -3.14
CA GLY A 59 -16.76 4.53 -2.25
C GLY A 59 -15.74 5.44 -1.56
N LEU A 60 -14.59 4.91 -1.15
CA LEU A 60 -13.48 5.73 -0.65
C LEU A 60 -12.86 6.59 -1.76
N VAL A 61 -12.67 6.03 -2.94
CA VAL A 61 -12.10 6.78 -4.09
C VAL A 61 -13.00 7.96 -4.48
N ARG A 62 -14.32 7.81 -4.40
CA ARG A 62 -15.29 8.92 -4.61
C ARG A 62 -15.19 10.03 -3.58
N SER A 63 -14.62 9.78 -2.40
CA SER A 63 -14.38 10.84 -1.42
C SER A 63 -13.19 11.76 -1.81
N LEU A 64 -12.40 11.34 -2.80
CA LEU A 64 -11.26 12.12 -3.29
C LEU A 64 -11.71 13.25 -4.22
N ALA A 65 -11.01 14.38 -4.14
CA ALA A 65 -11.33 15.56 -4.96
C ALA A 65 -11.19 15.26 -6.45
N GLY A 66 -12.18 15.69 -7.24
CA GLY A 66 -12.22 15.47 -8.68
C GLY A 66 -12.66 14.06 -9.09
N VAL A 67 -13.12 13.24 -8.15
CA VAL A 67 -13.80 11.96 -8.41
C VAL A 67 -15.31 12.14 -8.22
N ALA A 68 -16.10 11.71 -9.20
CA ALA A 68 -17.55 11.68 -9.12
C ALA A 68 -18.05 10.24 -9.23
N GLY A 69 -19.14 9.92 -8.55
CA GLY A 69 -19.82 8.63 -8.65
C GLY A 69 -21.24 8.80 -9.18
N SER A 70 -21.76 7.78 -9.86
CA SER A 70 -23.14 7.80 -10.37
C SER A 70 -24.16 7.52 -9.26
N ASP A 71 -23.87 6.57 -8.36
CA ASP A 71 -24.77 6.13 -7.28
C ASP A 71 -24.00 5.48 -6.13
N GLU A 72 -24.47 5.64 -4.88
CA GLU A 72 -23.84 5.06 -3.68
C GLU A 72 -23.68 3.54 -3.73
N LEU A 73 -24.62 2.83 -4.38
CA LEU A 73 -24.60 1.37 -4.48
C LEU A 73 -23.85 0.84 -5.72
N SER A 74 -23.34 1.72 -6.59
CA SER A 74 -22.50 1.31 -7.71
C SER A 74 -21.03 1.38 -7.35
N SER A 75 -20.19 0.62 -8.04
CA SER A 75 -18.72 0.72 -7.93
C SER A 75 -18.11 1.59 -9.03
N GLN A 76 -18.92 2.22 -9.87
CA GLN A 76 -18.44 3.06 -10.98
C GLN A 76 -18.07 4.47 -10.49
N TYR A 77 -16.99 5.04 -11.01
CA TYR A 77 -16.60 6.42 -10.72
C TYR A 77 -15.97 7.05 -11.96
N SER A 78 -16.06 8.37 -12.08
CA SER A 78 -15.39 9.17 -13.10
C SER A 78 -14.41 10.13 -12.44
N VAL A 79 -13.35 10.47 -13.15
CA VAL A 79 -12.31 11.38 -12.66
C VAL A 79 -12.21 12.55 -13.61
N ARG A 80 -12.35 13.78 -13.10
CA ARG A 80 -12.24 15.05 -13.85
C ARG A 80 -13.10 15.09 -15.13
N GLY A 81 -14.27 14.45 -15.12
CA GLY A 81 -15.21 14.43 -16.25
C GLY A 81 -14.90 13.37 -17.33
N GLY A 82 -13.90 12.51 -17.12
CA GLY A 82 -13.68 11.34 -17.96
C GLY A 82 -14.78 10.29 -17.83
N ASN A 83 -14.81 9.33 -18.75
CA ASN A 83 -15.81 8.26 -18.74
C ASN A 83 -15.42 7.13 -17.75
N PHE A 84 -16.38 6.29 -17.39
CA PHE A 84 -16.20 5.22 -16.40
C PHE A 84 -15.26 4.11 -16.89
N ASP A 85 -15.16 3.92 -18.20
CA ASP A 85 -14.27 2.98 -18.90
C ASP A 85 -12.82 3.49 -19.04
N GLU A 86 -12.58 4.76 -18.74
CA GLU A 86 -11.25 5.39 -18.77
C GLU A 86 -10.51 5.28 -17.42
N ASN A 87 -11.05 4.52 -16.47
CA ASN A 87 -10.41 4.25 -15.19
C ASN A 87 -9.78 2.86 -15.20
N LEU A 88 -8.50 2.79 -14.90
CA LEU A 88 -7.77 1.54 -14.82
C LEU A 88 -7.85 0.96 -13.41
N LEU A 89 -8.24 -0.30 -13.30
CA LEU A 89 -8.12 -1.07 -12.06
C LEU A 89 -7.01 -2.10 -12.21
N ILE A 90 -6.01 -2.02 -11.33
CA ILE A 90 -4.92 -2.99 -11.25
C ILE A 90 -5.03 -3.71 -9.91
N ILE A 91 -5.04 -5.04 -9.92
CA ILE A 91 -4.98 -5.88 -8.73
C ILE A 91 -3.75 -6.77 -8.83
N ASN A 92 -2.82 -6.67 -7.88
CA ASN A 92 -1.57 -7.45 -7.87
C ASN A 92 -0.75 -7.33 -9.17
N GLY A 93 -0.77 -6.15 -9.80
CA GLY A 93 -0.07 -5.90 -11.06
C GLY A 93 -0.82 -6.33 -12.32
N PHE A 94 -2.02 -6.90 -12.22
CA PHE A 94 -2.84 -7.29 -13.37
C PHE A 94 -4.01 -6.31 -13.57
N GLU A 95 -4.21 -5.86 -14.81
CA GLU A 95 -5.40 -5.09 -15.18
C GLU A 95 -6.65 -5.97 -15.05
N VAL A 96 -7.64 -5.44 -14.33
CA VAL A 96 -8.94 -6.08 -14.15
C VAL A 96 -9.97 -5.28 -14.92
N TYR A 97 -10.35 -5.82 -16.08
CA TYR A 97 -11.37 -5.23 -16.90
C TYR A 97 -12.76 -5.40 -16.28
N ARG A 98 -13.54 -4.31 -16.27
CA ARG A 98 -14.90 -4.28 -15.74
C ARG A 98 -15.89 -4.20 -16.91
N PRO A 99 -16.50 -5.33 -17.33
CA PRO A 99 -17.48 -5.28 -18.41
C PRO A 99 -18.68 -4.46 -17.95
N GLN A 100 -19.00 -3.39 -18.67
CA GLN A 100 -20.22 -2.62 -18.43
C GLN A 100 -21.41 -3.50 -18.84
N LEU A 101 -22.34 -3.80 -17.93
CA LEU A 101 -23.60 -4.39 -18.34
C LEU A 101 -24.42 -3.27 -18.98
N ALA A 102 -24.59 -3.37 -20.30
CA ALA A 102 -25.45 -2.48 -21.07
C ALA A 102 -26.92 -2.68 -20.66
N ARG A 103 -27.32 -2.18 -19.49
CA ARG A 103 -28.71 -2.10 -19.07
C ARG A 103 -29.01 -0.66 -18.68
N SER A 104 -29.77 0.00 -19.55
CA SER A 104 -30.35 1.31 -19.34
C SER A 104 -31.17 1.31 -18.04
N GLY A 105 -30.56 1.75 -16.94
CA GLY A 105 -31.21 1.97 -15.64
C GLY A 105 -30.95 0.94 -14.53
N GLN A 106 -29.88 0.14 -14.57
CA GLN A 106 -29.64 -0.90 -13.55
C GLN A 106 -28.22 -0.86 -12.97
N GLN A 107 -28.15 -0.38 -11.73
CA GLN A 107 -27.30 -0.83 -10.62
C GLN A 107 -26.09 -1.70 -11.02
N GLU A 108 -24.99 -1.05 -11.40
CA GLU A 108 -23.67 -1.68 -11.58
C GLU A 108 -23.00 -1.90 -10.21
N GLY A 109 -23.68 -2.77 -9.44
CA GLY A 109 -23.22 -4.01 -8.84
C GLY A 109 -21.78 -4.11 -8.36
N LEU A 110 -21.64 -4.02 -7.04
CA LEU A 110 -20.55 -4.52 -6.17
C LEU A 110 -19.12 -4.08 -6.56
N SER A 111 -18.29 -3.89 -5.54
CA SER A 111 -16.86 -3.66 -5.75
C SER A 111 -16.24 -4.87 -6.44
N ALA A 112 -15.40 -4.64 -7.44
CA ALA A 112 -14.51 -5.69 -7.95
C ALA A 112 -13.41 -6.03 -6.94
N ILE A 113 -13.21 -5.16 -5.94
CA ILE A 113 -12.12 -5.23 -5.00
C ILE A 113 -12.65 -5.74 -3.67
N ASN A 114 -12.08 -6.83 -3.17
CA ASN A 114 -12.34 -7.24 -1.80
C ASN A 114 -11.45 -6.44 -0.83
N PRO A 115 -12.00 -5.53 -0.02
CA PRO A 115 -11.21 -4.71 0.88
C PRO A 115 -10.58 -5.47 2.04
N ASP A 116 -11.10 -6.64 2.39
CA ASP A 116 -10.60 -7.44 3.49
C ASP A 116 -9.22 -8.06 3.17
N PHE A 117 -8.88 -8.16 1.88
CA PHE A 117 -7.59 -8.64 1.42
C PHE A 117 -6.62 -7.53 1.01
N VAL A 118 -7.04 -6.26 0.99
CA VAL A 118 -6.15 -5.16 0.58
C VAL A 118 -5.08 -4.90 1.62
N GLN A 119 -3.84 -4.84 1.18
CA GLN A 119 -2.69 -4.40 1.97
C GLN A 119 -2.42 -2.90 1.75
N PHE A 120 -2.31 -2.52 0.48
CA PHE A 120 -2.01 -1.17 0.04
C PHE A 120 -2.89 -0.81 -1.15
N LEU A 121 -3.28 0.46 -1.19
CA LEU A 121 -4.04 1.04 -2.28
C LEU A 121 -3.34 2.31 -2.71
N SER A 122 -3.12 2.46 -4.01
CA SER A 122 -2.56 3.69 -4.59
C SER A 122 -3.52 4.16 -5.68
N PHE A 123 -3.97 5.40 -5.57
CA PHE A 123 -4.88 6.00 -6.53
C PHE A 123 -4.21 7.22 -7.16
N SER A 124 -4.23 7.31 -8.48
CA SER A 124 -3.69 8.44 -9.24
C SER A 124 -4.75 9.02 -10.17
N ALA A 125 -5.08 10.30 -9.97
CA ALA A 125 -6.10 11.01 -10.74
C ALA A 125 -5.51 11.65 -12.02
N GLY A 126 -5.01 10.80 -12.93
CA GLY A 126 -4.32 11.21 -14.15
C GLY A 126 -2.83 11.53 -13.95
N GLY A 127 -2.05 11.57 -15.04
CA GLY A 127 -0.62 11.86 -14.98
C GLY A 127 0.23 10.77 -14.31
N PHE A 128 -0.21 9.52 -14.41
CA PHE A 128 0.53 8.32 -13.98
C PHE A 128 1.44 7.81 -15.09
N ASP A 129 2.40 6.96 -14.74
CA ASP A 129 3.35 6.37 -15.68
C ASP A 129 2.64 5.57 -16.79
N ALA A 130 3.15 5.67 -18.01
CA ALA A 130 2.67 4.93 -19.18
C ALA A 130 2.79 3.40 -19.00
N SER A 131 3.68 2.95 -18.10
CA SER A 131 3.81 1.54 -17.73
C SER A 131 2.54 0.95 -17.07
N LYS A 132 1.68 1.80 -16.49
CA LYS A 132 0.49 1.34 -15.77
C LYS A 132 -0.60 0.87 -16.72
N GLY A 133 -0.78 1.51 -17.87
CA GLY A 133 -1.78 1.12 -18.87
C GLY A 133 -2.10 2.24 -19.85
N ASP A 134 -3.13 2.01 -20.67
CA ASP A 134 -3.57 2.87 -21.77
C ASP A 134 -4.67 3.88 -21.38
N LYS A 135 -5.16 3.79 -20.14
CA LYS A 135 -6.24 4.64 -19.64
C LYS A 135 -5.75 6.07 -19.40
N LEU A 136 -6.67 7.02 -19.44
CA LEU A 136 -6.34 8.46 -19.35
C LEU A 136 -6.87 9.12 -18.08
N SER A 137 -7.94 8.59 -17.48
CA SER A 137 -8.66 9.29 -16.40
C SER A 137 -8.09 8.97 -15.02
N SER A 138 -7.83 7.70 -14.71
CA SER A 138 -7.19 7.32 -13.44
C SER A 138 -6.57 5.93 -13.44
N VAL A 139 -5.70 5.70 -12.45
CA VAL A 139 -5.22 4.35 -12.08
C VAL A 139 -5.51 4.10 -10.62
N LEU A 140 -6.18 2.99 -10.35
CA LEU A 140 -6.37 2.42 -9.03
C LEU A 140 -5.56 1.13 -8.92
N ASP A 141 -4.45 1.20 -8.21
CA ASP A 141 -3.51 0.09 -7.98
C ASP A 141 -3.75 -0.50 -6.58
N VAL A 142 -4.16 -1.76 -6.55
CA VAL A 142 -4.52 -2.50 -5.35
C VAL A 142 -3.58 -3.67 -5.16
N GLN A 143 -2.84 -3.66 -4.07
CA GLN A 143 -2.04 -4.80 -3.63
C GLN A 143 -2.79 -5.56 -2.55
N TYR A 144 -3.07 -6.84 -2.81
CA TYR A 144 -3.59 -7.74 -1.80
C TYR A 144 -2.47 -8.30 -0.93
N ARG A 145 -2.83 -8.64 0.31
CA ARG A 145 -1.93 -9.32 1.24
C ARG A 145 -1.64 -10.71 0.71
N SER A 146 -0.36 -11.04 0.56
CA SER A 146 0.05 -12.43 0.38
C SER A 146 -0.14 -13.17 1.70
N ARG A 147 -0.92 -14.27 1.70
CA ARG A 147 -0.97 -15.19 2.85
C ARG A 147 0.30 -16.04 2.79
N ASN A 148 1.09 -16.03 3.86
CA ASN A 148 2.13 -17.03 4.02
C ASN A 148 1.46 -18.36 4.40
N THR A 149 1.71 -19.42 3.62
CA THR A 149 1.10 -20.75 3.78
C THR A 149 1.46 -21.43 5.10
N ASP A 150 2.47 -20.94 5.81
CA ASP A 150 3.01 -21.55 7.04
C ASP A 150 2.24 -21.20 8.31
N ALA A 151 1.37 -20.18 8.26
CA ALA A 151 0.51 -19.80 9.38
C ALA A 151 -0.90 -20.34 9.15
N LEU A 152 -1.42 -21.13 10.11
CA LEU A 152 -2.83 -21.54 10.15
C LEU A 152 -3.73 -20.34 9.83
N PRO A 153 -4.80 -20.53 9.04
CA PRO A 153 -5.66 -19.42 8.68
C PRO A 153 -6.35 -18.86 9.93
N GLY A 154 -5.74 -17.83 10.53
CA GLY A 154 -6.39 -17.00 11.53
C GLY A 154 -7.64 -16.42 10.88
N GLN A 155 -8.79 -16.84 11.39
CA GLN A 155 -10.09 -16.38 10.94
C GLN A 155 -10.28 -14.95 11.47
N GLN A 156 -10.24 -13.97 10.58
CA GLN A 156 -10.44 -12.56 10.91
C GLN A 156 -11.93 -12.27 10.87
N VAL A 157 -12.42 -11.55 11.88
CA VAL A 157 -13.83 -11.15 11.98
C VAL A 157 -13.89 -9.63 11.92
N ARG A 158 -14.59 -9.10 10.93
CA ARG A 158 -14.92 -7.68 10.85
C ARG A 158 -16.38 -7.50 11.25
N ALA A 159 -16.60 -6.82 12.37
CA ALA A 159 -17.93 -6.41 12.82
C ALA A 159 -18.17 -4.94 12.42
N GLY A 160 -19.22 -4.69 11.65
CA GLY A 160 -19.68 -3.35 11.26
C GLY A 160 -21.08 -3.07 11.80
N LEU A 161 -21.47 -1.79 11.80
CA LEU A 161 -22.76 -1.31 12.31
C LEU A 161 -23.98 -1.97 11.63
N PHE A 162 -23.83 -2.34 10.36
CA PHE A 162 -24.90 -2.94 9.56
C PHE A 162 -24.60 -4.38 9.09
N SER A 163 -23.36 -4.87 9.24
CA SER A 163 -22.94 -6.17 8.71
C SER A 163 -21.71 -6.71 9.45
N GLY A 164 -21.72 -8.00 9.78
CA GLY A 164 -20.55 -8.75 10.26
C GLY A 164 -20.09 -9.77 9.21
N ARG A 165 -18.78 -9.93 9.04
CA ARG A 165 -18.19 -10.89 8.09
C ARG A 165 -16.93 -11.55 8.64
N VAL A 166 -16.63 -12.73 8.10
CA VAL A 166 -15.52 -13.60 8.53
C VAL A 166 -14.65 -13.96 7.32
N PHE A 167 -13.31 -13.82 7.39
CA PHE A 167 -12.37 -14.01 6.26
C PHE A 167 -10.92 -14.37 6.68
#